data_AF-A0A955MHJ5-F1
#
_entry.id   AF-A0A955MHJ5-F1
#
_cell.length_a   1.000
_cell.length_b   1.000
_cell.length_c   1.000
_cell.angle_alpha   90.00
_cell.angle_beta   90.00
_cell.angle_gamma   90.00
#
_symmetry.space_group_name_H-M   'P 1'
#
loop_
_entity.id
_entity.type
_entity.pdbx_description
1 polymer ?
#
loop_
_entity_poly.entity_id
_entity_poly.type
_entity_poly.pdbx_seq_one_letter_code
_entity_poly.pdbx_strand_id
1 'polypeptide(L)'
;IELVQDAGGVTALAHPMMTKVDELINKFVEQGMRGLEVYYPNCSSTIINHYEGLAKKYKLAATGGSDAHGEAKKNTFLGKIKIPYELVENLKGLV
;
A
#
# COMPACT_ATOMS: atom_id res chain seq x y z
N ILE A 1 -5.20 9.03 -10.37
CA ILE A 1 -5.64 9.20 -8.96
C ILE A 1 -7.07 9.72 -8.96
N GLU A 2 -7.30 10.88 -9.57
CA GLU A 2 -8.62 11.49 -9.81
C GLU A 2 -9.72 10.48 -10.21
N LEU A 3 -9.50 9.66 -11.25
CA LEU A 3 -10.50 8.66 -11.68
C LEU A 3 -11.01 7.73 -10.57
N VAL A 4 -10.14 7.29 -9.65
CA VAL A 4 -10.54 6.42 -8.55
C VAL A 4 -11.28 7.20 -7.46
N GLN A 5 -10.88 8.45 -7.22
CA GLN A 5 -11.54 9.33 -6.26
C GLN A 5 -12.94 9.73 -6.72
N ASP A 6 -13.11 10.05 -8.01
CA ASP A 6 -14.41 10.37 -8.61
C ASP A 6 -15.38 9.20 -8.53
N ALA A 7 -14.85 7.97 -8.49
CA ALA A 7 -15.62 6.74 -8.25
C ALA A 7 -15.90 6.47 -6.75
N GLY A 8 -15.52 7.38 -5.85
CA GLY A 8 -15.67 7.24 -4.39
C GLY A 8 -14.65 6.29 -3.75
N GLY A 9 -13.53 6.02 -4.42
CA GLY A 9 -12.49 5.11 -3.98
C GLY A 9 -11.29 5.80 -3.32
N VAL A 10 -10.48 4.99 -2.63
CA VAL A 10 -9.19 5.40 -2.05
C VAL A 10 -8.05 4.84 -2.89
N THR A 11 -7.12 5.69 -3.34
CA THR A 11 -5.93 5.25 -4.07
C THR A 11 -4.77 4.94 -3.13
N ALA A 12 -4.08 3.83 -3.38
CA ALA A 12 -2.84 3.46 -2.72
C ALA A 12 -1.73 3.15 -3.75
N LEU A 13 -0.50 3.55 -3.47
CA LEU A 13 0.66 3.10 -4.25
C LEU A 13 0.98 1.64 -3.90
N ALA A 14 0.84 0.76 -4.87
CA ALA A 14 1.13 -0.66 -4.72
C ALA A 14 2.63 -0.96 -4.77
N HIS A 15 3.05 -1.88 -3.91
CA HIS A 15 4.38 -2.48 -3.77
C HIS A 15 5.54 -1.53 -4.12
N PRO A 16 5.67 -0.39 -3.42
CA PRO A 16 6.68 0.63 -3.71
C PRO A 16 8.11 0.08 -3.61
N MET A 17 8.34 -0.87 -2.69
CA MET A 17 9.61 -1.59 -2.52
C MET A 17 10.11 -2.31 -3.78
N MET A 18 9.19 -2.69 -4.67
CA MET A 18 9.51 -3.36 -5.93
C MET A 18 9.78 -2.33 -7.04
N THR A 19 8.96 -1.28 -7.09
CA THR A 19 9.05 -0.24 -8.13
C THR A 19 10.20 0.74 -7.92
N LYS A 20 10.63 0.96 -6.67
CA LYS A 20 11.69 1.90 -6.27
C LYS A 20 11.48 3.33 -6.78
N VAL A 21 10.24 3.81 -6.71
CA VAL A 21 9.84 5.18 -7.10
C VAL A 21 9.40 6.00 -5.88
N ASP A 22 10.08 5.82 -4.75
CA ASP A 22 9.77 6.47 -3.47
C ASP A 22 9.73 8.01 -3.61
N GLU A 23 10.52 8.57 -4.53
CA GLU A 23 10.56 9.99 -4.86
C GLU A 23 9.24 10.54 -5.42
N LEU A 24 8.41 9.68 -6.02
CA LEU A 24 7.10 10.07 -6.57
C LEU A 24 6.01 10.12 -5.50
N ILE A 25 6.24 9.55 -4.31
CA ILE A 25 5.23 9.49 -3.25
C ILE A 25 4.69 10.88 -2.91
N ASN A 26 5.58 11.88 -2.76
CA ASN A 26 5.14 13.25 -2.46
C ASN A 26 4.23 13.82 -3.56
N LYS A 27 4.59 13.61 -4.83
CA LYS A 27 3.79 14.05 -5.97
C LYS A 27 2.43 13.37 -6.01
N PHE A 28 2.36 12.07 -5.70
CA PHE A 28 1.09 11.35 -5.64
C PHE A 28 0.22 11.80 -4.46
N VAL A 29 0.82 12.11 -3.31
CA VAL A 29 0.13 12.70 -2.15
C VAL A 29 -0.49 14.04 -2.53
N GLU A 30 0.28 14.91 -3.20
CA GLU A 30 -0.21 16.21 -3.70
C GLU A 30 -1.37 16.06 -4.71
N GLN A 31 -1.38 14.97 -5.48
CA GLN A 31 -2.47 14.61 -6.39
C GLN A 31 -3.66 13.91 -5.68
N GLY A 32 -3.60 13.74 -4.37
CA GLY A 32 -4.69 13.21 -3.55
C GLY A 32 -4.58 11.72 -3.20
N MET A 33 -3.44 11.07 -3.42
CA MET A 33 -3.24 9.71 -2.94
C MET A 33 -3.32 9.65 -1.40
N ARG A 34 -4.05 8.64 -0.87
CA ARG A 34 -4.28 8.50 0.58
C ARG A 34 -3.85 7.16 1.17
N GLY A 35 -3.34 6.23 0.36
CA GLY A 35 -2.81 4.95 0.83
C GLY A 35 -1.39 4.65 0.34
N LEU A 36 -0.70 3.76 1.05
CA LEU A 36 0.60 3.21 0.68
C LEU A 36 0.65 1.73 1.06
N GLU A 37 1.02 0.86 0.12
CA GLU A 37 1.26 -0.55 0.47
C GLU A 37 2.55 -0.68 1.27
N VAL A 38 2.39 -1.11 2.51
CA VAL A 38 3.46 -1.30 3.48
C VAL A 38 3.80 -2.78 3.62
N TYR A 39 2.77 -3.63 3.73
CA TYR A 39 2.93 -5.06 3.99
C TYR A 39 2.85 -5.87 2.69
N TYR A 40 3.99 -6.38 2.24
CA TYR A 40 4.14 -7.12 0.99
C TYR A 40 4.97 -8.41 1.21
N PRO A 41 4.76 -9.51 0.44
CA PRO A 41 5.51 -10.76 0.62
C PRO A 41 7.02 -10.59 0.52
N ASN A 42 7.74 -11.41 1.30
CA ASN A 42 9.20 -11.54 1.22
C ASN A 42 9.97 -10.23 1.49
N CYS A 43 9.36 -9.27 2.21
CA CYS A 43 10.03 -8.06 2.68
C CYS A 43 10.62 -8.26 4.07
N SER A 44 11.83 -7.74 4.30
CA SER A 44 12.44 -7.71 5.63
C SER A 44 11.74 -6.69 6.53
N SER A 45 11.87 -6.83 7.85
CA SER A 45 11.37 -5.84 8.81
C SER A 45 11.93 -4.44 8.55
N THR A 46 13.17 -4.32 8.08
CA THR A 46 13.78 -3.03 7.70
C THR A 46 13.00 -2.35 6.57
N ILE A 47 12.59 -3.11 5.55
CA ILE A 47 11.79 -2.58 4.43
C ILE A 47 10.41 -2.17 4.94
N ILE A 48 9.76 -3.03 5.74
CA ILE A 48 8.44 -2.71 6.32
C ILE A 48 8.50 -1.41 7.14
N ASN A 49 9.47 -1.30 8.06
CA ASN A 49 9.64 -0.12 8.91
C ASN A 49 9.91 1.15 8.10
N HIS A 50 10.64 1.07 6.98
CA HIS A 50 10.87 2.20 6.07
C HIS A 50 9.54 2.70 5.49
N TYR A 51 8.71 1.79 4.97
CA TYR A 51 7.42 2.16 4.38
C TYR A 51 6.36 2.56 5.42
N GLU A 52 6.37 2.00 6.62
CA GLU A 52 5.60 2.52 7.76
C GLU A 52 6.00 3.96 8.09
N GLY A 53 7.31 4.25 8.09
CA GLY A 53 7.85 5.59 8.28
C GLY A 53 7.38 6.58 7.21
N LEU A 54 7.39 6.17 5.94
CA LEU A 54 6.88 6.98 4.83
C LEU A 54 5.37 7.20 4.94
N ALA A 55 4.59 6.15 5.22
CA ALA A 55 3.15 6.27 5.41
C ALA A 55 2.83 7.27 6.53
N LYS A 56 3.53 7.18 7.66
CA LYS A 56 3.39 8.12 8.78
C LYS A 56 3.80 9.54 8.39
N LYS A 57 4.94 9.72 7.72
CA LYS A 57 5.45 11.04 7.27
C LYS A 57 4.43 11.76 6.39
N TYR A 58 3.82 11.05 5.44
CA TYR A 58 2.87 11.61 4.48
C TYR A 58 1.41 11.50 4.92
N LYS A 59 1.13 11.00 6.14
CA LYS A 59 -0.22 10.77 6.68
C LYS A 59 -1.10 9.90 5.77
N LEU A 60 -0.50 8.86 5.20
CA LEU A 60 -1.16 7.86 4.35
C LEU A 60 -1.64 6.67 5.19
N ALA A 61 -2.78 6.10 4.81
CA ALA A 61 -3.22 4.82 5.34
C ALA A 61 -2.30 3.70 4.84
N ALA A 62 -1.76 2.91 5.77
CA ALA A 62 -0.99 1.72 5.43
C ALA A 62 -1.91 0.61 4.91
N THR A 63 -1.51 -0.05 3.83
CA THR A 63 -2.22 -1.20 3.25
C THR A 63 -1.29 -2.41 3.13
N GLY A 64 -1.85 -3.57 2.78
CA GLY A 64 -1.07 -4.77 2.54
C GLY A 64 -1.80 -5.77 1.64
N GLY A 65 -1.02 -6.52 0.88
CA GLY A 65 -1.54 -7.44 -0.12
C GLY A 65 -0.61 -8.63 -0.32
N SER A 66 -1.17 -9.76 -0.73
CA SER A 66 -0.37 -10.93 -1.09
C SER A 66 0.18 -10.86 -2.51
N ASP A 67 -0.41 -10.04 -3.38
CA ASP A 67 -0.06 -9.97 -4.80
C ASP A 67 -0.03 -11.36 -5.48
N ALA A 68 -0.97 -12.22 -5.07
CA ALA A 68 -1.04 -13.61 -5.50
C ALA A 68 -1.46 -13.71 -6.98
N HIS A 69 -0.70 -14.49 -7.74
CA HIS A 69 -0.92 -14.72 -9.19
C HIS A 69 -1.04 -16.22 -9.52
N GLY A 70 -1.34 -17.06 -8.52
CA GLY A 70 -1.41 -18.51 -8.68
C GLY A 70 -0.09 -19.10 -9.20
N GLU A 71 -0.18 -19.96 -10.21
CA GLU A 71 0.99 -20.64 -10.81
C GLU A 71 2.03 -19.67 -11.38
N ALA A 72 1.65 -18.45 -11.75
CA ALA A 72 2.59 -17.44 -12.26
C ALA A 72 3.51 -16.88 -11.17
N LYS A 73 3.12 -16.95 -9.90
CA LYS A 73 3.97 -16.59 -8.75
C LYS A 73 3.85 -17.64 -7.64
N LYS A 74 4.47 -18.80 -7.82
CA LYS A 74 4.42 -19.94 -6.88
C LYS A 74 4.83 -19.61 -5.43
N ASN A 75 5.64 -18.58 -5.25
CA ASN A 75 6.13 -18.16 -3.94
C ASN A 75 5.19 -17.17 -3.23
N THR A 76 4.05 -16.79 -3.81
CA THR A 76 3.00 -16.04 -3.11
C THR A 76 1.62 -16.64 -3.37
N PHE A 77 0.77 -16.60 -2.36
CA PHE A 77 -0.56 -17.21 -2.39
C PHE A 77 -1.56 -16.32 -1.66
N LEU A 78 -2.84 -16.50 -1.97
CA LEU A 78 -3.90 -15.69 -1.37
C LEU A 78 -3.84 -15.77 0.16
N GLY A 79 -3.83 -14.61 0.83
CA GLY A 79 -3.73 -14.54 2.29
C GLY A 79 -2.34 -14.79 2.88
N LYS A 80 -1.28 -14.86 2.05
CA LYS A 80 0.11 -14.96 2.54
C LYS A 80 0.50 -13.79 3.44
N ILE A 81 0.03 -12.58 3.12
CA ILE A 81 0.13 -11.41 3.99
C ILE A 81 -1.19 -11.27 4.76
N LYS A 82 -1.07 -11.10 6.07
CA LYS A 82 -2.17 -10.76 6.97
C LYS A 82 -1.83 -9.42 7.61
N ILE A 83 -2.82 -8.52 7.62
CA ILE A 83 -2.73 -7.22 8.25
C ILE A 83 -3.81 -7.08 9.32
N PRO A 84 -3.60 -6.25 10.35
CA PRO A 84 -4.66 -5.90 11.28
C PRO A 84 -5.87 -5.31 10.54
N TYR A 85 -7.08 -5.71 10.92
CA TYR A 85 -8.31 -5.22 10.30
C TYR A 85 -8.53 -3.71 10.53
N GLU A 86 -7.92 -3.14 11.58
CA GLU A 86 -7.88 -1.69 11.81
C GLU A 86 -7.37 -0.91 10.59
N LEU A 87 -6.43 -1.46 9.81
CA LEU A 87 -5.96 -0.80 8.59
C LEU A 87 -7.05 -0.70 7.52
N VAL A 88 -7.97 -1.67 7.48
CA VAL A 88 -9.15 -1.63 6.60
C VAL A 88 -10.14 -0.58 7.10
N GLU A 89 -10.37 -0.50 8.42
CA GLU A 89 -11.23 0.54 9.01
C GLU A 89 -10.68 1.95 8.76
N ASN A 90 -9.36 2.13 8.85
CA ASN A 90 -8.70 3.38 8.51
C ASN A 90 -8.93 3.78 7.04
N LEU A 91 -8.95 2.82 6.10
CA LEU A 91 -9.28 3.10 4.70
C LEU A 91 -10.75 3.50 4.53
N LYS A 92 -11.68 2.82 5.22
CA LYS A 92 -13.11 3.14 5.16
C LYS A 92 -13.41 4.54 5.68
N GLY A 93 -12.66 5.03 6.68
CA GLY A 93 -12.82 6.38 7.22
C GLY A 93 -12.29 7.51 6.31
N LEU A 94 -11.74 7.20 5.14
CA LEU A 94 -11.23 8.20 4.18
C LEU A 94 -12.23 8.57 3.08
N VAL A 95 -13.34 7.84 2.98
CA VAL A 95 -14.43 8.05 2.00
C VAL A 95 -15.69 8.53 2.68
#